data_AF-A0A1Q7GAM9-F1
#
_entry.id   AF-A0A1Q7GAM9-F1
#
_cell.length_a   1.000
_cell.length_b   1.000
_cell.length_c   1.000
_cell.angle_alpha   90.00
_cell.angle_beta   90.00
_cell.angle_gamma   90.00
#
_symmetry.space_group_name_H-M   'P 1'
#
loop_
_entity.id
_entity.type
_entity.pdbx_description
1 polymer ?
#
loop_
_entity_poly.entity_id
_entity_poly.type
_entity_poly.pdbx_seq_one_letter_code
_entity_poly.pdbx_strand_id
1 'polypeptide(L)'
;MSDAPKWKETEGYWLPDHTLLSDEDLAKCARAYDPEGGDFPSPVPTRMVSNGEYLPIPQTKKQKQVEARIEELADSAAKKLGLSRRQFLAGTGGMAAAFLAMNEVFGRFFNVSPAAMFESEAFAASGPPKDLFVVDDQLHFVRGSMLGPTVLRAIAQGPTTPGFPTNPFNPTHTPDEFGNPYGVWNPALIGMPITPDMFHIVQFIKSIYFDSQVDVGLISNVTAFVPLGPGGVPMPVHSVEEARPNEILTAAQTAAGRDFINQLAGSRRAMAHGLLYVGKGNLHYIDYQINHHRPDAWKGYNISGAAKVDSDPQTPMVQWRHDDEKVAYPTFELISQNVNAGRLGKGGNVISVHKGLARGLPPKAENGYPSDLPKALKDWPNLNFVTYHSCIQDSFFDDQAFAEIRASEAGTRPLMAGVPNIDWVTPFAVMTAGFKNSFGEIGTTFASSVVTFPTVTAHILGQLLKFKGHEQIVFGSDSLWYGSPQWQIEALWRFQIPDAIAERWGYPQLTEAAKRAILGLNSAKLYGLKPRSGAAQAYRPLPSDFEQRIPDDLKVLLEFPPNPPNQTAQEDNLSGYKERYLAMGAQPSHTRYGWIRVSL
;
A
#
# COMPACT_ATOMS: atom_id res chain seq x y z
N MET A 1 -2.02 36.07 36.85
CA MET A 1 -3.26 35.30 36.62
C MET A 1 -3.37 35.15 35.11
N SER A 2 -3.28 33.99 34.49
CA SER A 2 -3.09 32.62 34.97
C SER A 2 -2.47 31.85 33.80
N ASP A 3 -1.35 31.16 34.05
CA ASP A 3 -0.92 30.02 33.26
C ASP A 3 -2.13 29.09 33.09
N ALA A 4 -2.55 28.85 31.84
CA ALA A 4 -3.58 27.86 31.52
C ALA A 4 -2.88 26.51 31.28
N PRO A 5 -2.99 25.54 32.19
CA PRO A 5 -2.13 24.36 32.13
C PRO A 5 -2.91 23.08 31.71
N LYS A 6 -2.30 21.87 31.67
CA LYS A 6 -2.81 20.51 31.32
C LYS A 6 -3.09 19.65 32.59
N TRP A 7 -4.23 18.97 32.63
CA TRP A 7 -4.82 18.35 33.82
C TRP A 7 -4.03 17.14 34.35
N LYS A 8 -3.75 17.10 35.67
CA LYS A 8 -3.10 15.96 36.34
C LYS A 8 -4.09 15.25 37.28
N GLU A 9 -4.56 14.09 36.85
CA GLU A 9 -5.73 13.40 37.40
C GLU A 9 -5.56 12.90 38.85
N THR A 10 -4.33 12.76 39.35
CA THR A 10 -4.05 12.28 40.72
C THR A 10 -4.10 13.38 41.79
N GLU A 11 -4.00 14.66 41.42
CA GLU A 11 -3.82 15.77 42.37
C GLU A 11 -4.71 17.00 42.11
N GLY A 12 -5.51 17.02 41.04
CA GLY A 12 -6.61 17.97 40.87
C GLY A 12 -6.21 19.41 40.48
N TYR A 13 -5.04 19.62 39.89
CA TYR A 13 -4.66 20.90 39.26
C TYR A 13 -3.92 20.67 37.92
N TRP A 14 -3.67 21.77 37.20
CA TRP A 14 -3.15 21.76 35.84
C TRP A 14 -1.61 22.05 35.81
N LEU A 15 -0.82 21.44 34.90
CA LEU A 15 0.63 21.69 34.58
C LEU A 15 0.93 22.54 33.30
N PRO A 16 1.95 23.42 33.24
CA PRO A 16 2.29 24.21 32.05
C PRO A 16 2.57 23.36 30.79
N ASP A 17 2.26 23.88 29.59
CA ASP A 17 2.38 23.14 28.32
C ASP A 17 3.84 22.75 28.03
N HIS A 18 4.14 21.45 28.10
CA HIS A 18 5.49 20.93 27.89
C HIS A 18 5.85 20.94 26.40
N THR A 19 6.91 21.66 26.06
CA THR A 19 7.61 21.64 24.77
C THR A 19 9.08 21.26 25.01
N LEU A 20 9.72 20.60 24.05
CA LEU A 20 11.18 20.36 24.04
C LEU A 20 11.94 21.50 23.32
N LEU A 21 11.23 22.47 22.75
CA LEU A 21 11.83 23.69 22.20
C LEU A 21 12.46 24.53 23.31
N SER A 22 13.67 25.03 23.06
CA SER A 22 14.29 26.03 23.92
C SER A 22 13.50 27.35 23.90
N ASP A 23 13.68 28.21 24.89
CA ASP A 23 13.09 29.56 24.89
C ASP A 23 13.50 30.36 23.64
N GLU A 24 14.72 30.13 23.13
CA GLU A 24 15.22 30.74 21.89
C GLU A 24 14.45 30.22 20.66
N ASP A 25 14.09 28.94 20.64
CA ASP A 25 13.32 28.34 19.55
C ASP A 25 11.84 28.75 19.61
N LEU A 26 11.28 28.84 20.83
CA LEU A 26 9.93 29.35 21.07
C LEU A 26 9.80 30.81 20.63
N ALA A 27 10.83 31.64 20.85
CA ALA A 27 10.84 33.04 20.39
C ALA A 27 10.74 33.18 18.86
N LYS A 28 11.03 32.11 18.11
CA LYS A 28 10.95 32.06 16.65
C LYS A 28 9.65 31.39 16.16
N CYS A 29 8.81 30.94 17.08
CA CYS A 29 7.56 30.24 16.79
C CYS A 29 6.34 31.04 17.25
N ALA A 30 5.20 30.74 16.65
CA ALA A 30 3.89 31.11 17.15
C ALA A 30 3.03 29.85 17.31
N ARG A 31 1.92 29.94 18.05
CA ARG A 31 0.96 28.86 18.09
C ARG A 31 0.35 28.65 16.71
N ALA A 32 0.21 27.38 16.33
CA ALA A 32 -0.43 26.98 15.08
C ALA A 32 -1.94 27.28 15.08
N TYR A 33 -2.56 27.24 16.27
CA TYR A 33 -3.94 27.64 16.49
C TYR A 33 -3.98 28.96 17.26
N ASP A 34 -4.65 29.94 16.68
CA ASP A 34 -4.97 31.21 17.32
C ASP A 34 -6.50 31.35 17.48
N PRO A 35 -7.03 31.26 18.71
CA PRO A 35 -8.46 31.42 18.96
C PRO A 35 -8.98 32.84 18.68
N GLU A 36 -8.11 33.85 18.54
CA GLU A 36 -8.47 35.24 18.25
C GLU A 36 -8.47 35.58 16.75
N GLY A 37 -8.20 34.61 15.87
CA GLY A 37 -8.57 34.68 14.44
C GLY A 37 -7.43 34.80 13.43
N GLY A 38 -6.18 34.52 13.79
CA GLY A 38 -5.04 34.45 12.85
C GLY A 38 -4.87 33.12 12.08
N ASP A 39 -5.66 32.09 12.39
CA ASP A 39 -5.52 30.74 11.79
C ASP A 39 -6.20 30.65 10.41
N PHE A 40 -5.50 30.09 9.43
CA PHE A 40 -6.05 29.64 8.16
C PHE A 40 -6.13 28.11 8.15
N PRO A 41 -7.28 27.52 8.56
CA PRO A 41 -7.43 26.08 8.70
C PRO A 41 -7.70 25.43 7.33
N SER A 42 -6.70 25.52 6.44
CA SER A 42 -6.71 24.88 5.13
C SER A 42 -6.95 23.36 5.28
N PRO A 43 -7.74 22.74 4.39
CA PRO A 43 -7.94 21.29 4.40
C PRO A 43 -6.63 20.52 4.13
N VAL A 44 -5.68 21.13 3.41
CA VAL A 44 -4.33 20.62 3.20
C VAL A 44 -3.32 21.55 3.88
N PRO A 45 -2.48 21.05 4.82
CA PRO A 45 -1.47 21.87 5.48
C PRO A 45 -0.45 22.43 4.48
N THR A 46 -0.22 23.72 4.56
CA THR A 46 0.73 24.48 3.71
C THR A 46 2.01 24.82 4.46
N ARG A 47 2.11 24.51 5.75
CA ARG A 47 3.26 24.79 6.61
C ARG A 47 3.43 23.70 7.67
N MET A 48 4.66 23.52 8.15
CA MET A 48 4.98 22.54 9.18
C MET A 48 4.45 23.00 10.54
N VAL A 49 3.75 22.11 11.24
CA VAL A 49 3.28 22.32 12.62
C VAL A 49 4.02 21.35 13.52
N SER A 50 4.84 21.87 14.41
CA SER A 50 5.55 21.07 15.41
C SER A 50 4.65 20.84 16.63
N ASN A 51 4.72 19.65 17.20
CA ASN A 51 4.13 19.33 18.51
C ASN A 51 4.94 19.92 19.69
N GLY A 52 6.05 20.60 19.42
CA GLY A 52 6.99 21.11 20.41
C GLY A 52 8.25 20.27 20.56
N GLU A 53 8.42 19.17 19.82
CA GLU A 53 9.62 18.31 19.94
C GLU A 53 10.81 18.78 19.09
N TYR A 54 10.54 19.53 18.02
CA TYR A 54 11.54 20.02 17.08
C TYR A 54 11.15 21.39 16.55
N LEU A 55 12.15 22.17 16.16
CA LEU A 55 11.92 23.49 15.60
C LEU A 55 11.36 23.37 14.17
N PRO A 56 10.12 23.82 13.91
CA PRO A 56 9.53 23.71 12.57
C PRO A 56 10.30 24.59 11.57
N ILE A 57 10.36 24.15 10.30
CA ILE A 57 10.97 24.95 9.23
C ILE A 57 10.04 26.09 8.79
N PRO A 58 10.60 27.23 8.33
CA PRO A 58 9.80 28.31 7.74
C PRO A 58 9.04 27.83 6.49
N GLN A 59 7.81 28.31 6.35
CA GLN A 59 7.00 28.09 5.15
C GLN A 59 7.74 28.62 3.90
N THR A 60 7.89 27.78 2.88
CA THR A 60 8.58 28.12 1.63
C THR A 60 7.79 29.13 0.79
N LYS A 61 8.44 29.77 -0.19
CA LYS A 61 7.76 30.70 -1.12
C LYS A 61 6.61 30.04 -1.89
N LYS A 62 6.81 28.82 -2.39
CA LYS A 62 5.76 28.07 -3.10
C LYS A 62 4.62 27.65 -2.17
N GLN A 63 4.92 27.25 -0.94
CA GLN A 63 3.88 26.96 0.06
C GLN A 63 3.03 28.20 0.41
N LYS A 64 3.66 29.36 0.55
CA LYS A 64 2.94 30.65 0.72
C LYS A 64 2.05 30.95 -0.48
N GLN A 65 2.52 30.68 -1.70
CA GLN A 65 1.73 30.84 -2.92
C GLN A 65 0.53 29.90 -2.95
N VAL A 66 0.69 28.63 -2.56
CA VAL A 66 -0.44 27.70 -2.45
C VAL A 66 -1.44 28.21 -1.43
N GLU A 67 -1.01 28.55 -0.22
CA GLU A 67 -1.91 29.03 0.83
C GLU A 67 -2.72 30.26 0.40
N ALA A 68 -2.05 31.28 -0.13
CA ALA A 68 -2.72 32.48 -0.65
C ALA A 68 -3.71 32.14 -1.77
N ARG A 69 -3.38 31.14 -2.60
CA ARG A 69 -4.27 30.70 -3.67
C ARG A 69 -5.47 29.91 -3.15
N ILE A 70 -5.31 29.10 -2.10
CA ILE A 70 -6.43 28.44 -1.42
C ILE A 70 -7.35 29.49 -0.81
N GLU A 71 -6.80 30.52 -0.15
CA GLU A 71 -7.58 31.64 0.39
C GLU A 71 -8.42 32.32 -0.69
N GLU A 72 -7.79 32.68 -1.82
CA GLU A 72 -8.48 33.35 -2.93
C GLU A 72 -9.60 32.48 -3.53
N LEU A 73 -9.31 31.21 -3.79
CA LEU A 73 -10.28 30.26 -4.33
C LEU A 73 -11.44 30.02 -3.35
N ALA A 74 -11.12 29.86 -2.06
CA ALA A 74 -12.11 29.65 -1.01
C ALA A 74 -12.99 30.89 -0.81
N ASP A 75 -12.44 32.11 -0.88
CA ASP A 75 -13.22 33.34 -0.79
C ASP A 75 -14.20 33.51 -1.93
N SER A 76 -13.73 33.30 -3.15
CA SER A 76 -14.56 33.36 -4.34
C SER A 76 -15.68 32.31 -4.28
N ALA A 77 -15.33 31.08 -3.91
CA ALA A 77 -16.27 29.97 -3.90
C ALA A 77 -17.26 30.03 -2.73
N ALA A 78 -16.82 30.32 -1.52
CA ALA A 78 -17.68 30.48 -0.36
C ALA A 78 -18.71 31.59 -0.57
N LYS A 79 -18.29 32.75 -1.13
CA LYS A 79 -19.20 33.86 -1.46
C LYS A 79 -20.26 33.45 -2.47
N LYS A 80 -19.88 32.69 -3.51
CA LYS A 80 -20.82 32.22 -4.54
C LYS A 80 -21.82 31.19 -4.01
N LEU A 81 -21.41 30.36 -3.05
CA LEU A 81 -22.25 29.32 -2.43
C LEU A 81 -23.07 29.81 -1.23
N GLY A 82 -22.86 31.06 -0.78
CA GLY A 82 -23.51 31.59 0.43
C GLY A 82 -23.04 30.91 1.73
N LEU A 83 -21.82 30.35 1.73
CA LEU A 83 -21.20 29.71 2.90
C LEU A 83 -20.17 30.64 3.54
N SER A 84 -19.87 30.43 4.83
CA SER A 84 -18.64 31.01 5.40
C SER A 84 -17.40 30.31 4.82
N ARG A 85 -16.28 31.03 4.71
CA ARG A 85 -14.99 30.45 4.27
C ARG A 85 -14.63 29.20 5.07
N ARG A 86 -14.85 29.21 6.38
CA ARG A 86 -14.60 28.07 7.28
C ARG A 86 -15.47 26.86 6.92
N GLN A 87 -16.76 27.05 6.67
CA GLN A 87 -17.66 25.96 6.25
C GLN A 87 -17.29 25.43 4.86
N PHE A 88 -16.87 26.30 3.94
CA PHE A 88 -16.41 25.90 2.62
C PHE A 88 -15.13 25.04 2.69
N LEU A 89 -14.13 25.52 3.45
CA LEU A 89 -12.84 24.82 3.62
C LEU A 89 -12.99 23.45 4.30
N ALA A 90 -14.00 23.31 5.18
CA ALA A 90 -14.35 22.05 5.82
C ALA A 90 -15.02 21.02 4.89
N GLY A 91 -15.50 21.45 3.72
CA GLY A 91 -16.23 20.63 2.76
C GLY A 91 -15.37 20.13 1.60
N THR A 92 -15.98 19.36 0.70
CA THR A 92 -15.33 18.84 -0.52
C THR A 92 -14.86 19.96 -1.46
N GLY A 93 -15.58 21.08 -1.52
CA GLY A 93 -15.17 22.27 -2.27
C GLY A 93 -13.86 22.89 -1.77
N GLY A 94 -13.63 22.88 -0.45
CA GLY A 94 -12.38 23.28 0.17
C GLY A 94 -11.19 22.42 -0.26
N MET A 95 -11.38 21.09 -0.27
CA MET A 95 -10.36 20.16 -0.76
C MET A 95 -10.08 20.35 -2.25
N ALA A 96 -11.13 20.59 -3.06
CA ALA A 96 -10.96 20.90 -4.47
C ALA A 96 -10.14 22.19 -4.71
N ALA A 97 -10.42 23.24 -3.92
CA ALA A 97 -9.65 24.49 -3.96
C ALA A 97 -8.18 24.27 -3.59
N ALA A 98 -7.90 23.41 -2.60
CA ALA A 98 -6.54 23.03 -2.23
C ALA A 98 -5.80 22.32 -3.38
N PHE A 99 -6.42 21.33 -4.01
CA PHE A 99 -5.81 20.62 -5.13
C PHE A 99 -5.64 21.50 -6.38
N LEU A 100 -6.55 22.44 -6.64
CA LEU A 100 -6.38 23.44 -7.71
C LEU A 100 -5.20 24.37 -7.43
N ALA A 101 -5.10 24.91 -6.21
CA ALA A 101 -3.98 25.76 -5.80
C ALA A 101 -2.64 25.03 -5.91
N MET A 102 -2.58 23.77 -5.47
CA MET A 102 -1.39 22.93 -5.62
C MET A 102 -1.06 22.67 -7.09
N ASN A 103 -2.07 22.39 -7.92
CA ASN A 103 -1.88 22.19 -9.35
C ASN A 103 -1.28 23.43 -10.05
N GLU A 104 -1.72 24.62 -9.66
CA GLU A 104 -1.23 25.88 -10.23
C GLU A 104 0.21 26.21 -9.81
N VAL A 105 0.61 25.87 -8.58
CA VAL A 105 1.93 26.23 -8.03
C VAL A 105 2.99 25.15 -8.26
N PHE A 106 2.60 23.87 -8.17
CA PHE A 106 3.53 22.74 -8.26
C PHE A 106 3.42 21.97 -9.59
N GLY A 107 2.35 22.17 -10.37
CA GLY A 107 2.07 21.42 -11.61
C GLY A 107 0.86 20.50 -11.44
N ARG A 108 0.20 20.10 -12.54
CA ARG A 108 -1.07 19.35 -12.50
C ARG A 108 -0.86 17.88 -12.11
N PHE A 109 -0.88 17.61 -10.80
CA PHE A 109 -0.80 16.25 -10.23
C PHE A 109 -2.17 15.66 -9.86
N PHE A 110 -3.18 16.51 -9.65
CA PHE A 110 -4.51 16.08 -9.24
C PHE A 110 -5.56 16.33 -10.33
N ASN A 111 -6.37 15.31 -10.64
CA ASN A 111 -7.52 15.48 -11.52
C ASN A 111 -8.70 16.13 -10.77
N VAL A 112 -8.70 17.46 -10.72
CA VAL A 112 -9.76 18.28 -10.10
C VAL A 112 -10.21 19.35 -11.09
N SER A 113 -11.53 19.49 -11.28
CA SER A 113 -12.10 20.55 -12.11
C SER A 113 -12.40 21.79 -11.26
N PRO A 114 -12.35 23.00 -11.83
CA PRO A 114 -12.83 24.20 -11.12
C PRO A 114 -14.28 24.10 -10.64
N ALA A 115 -15.12 23.31 -11.33
CA ALA A 115 -16.50 23.04 -10.93
C ALA A 115 -16.59 22.27 -9.60
N ALA A 116 -15.60 21.42 -9.29
CA ALA A 116 -15.53 20.66 -8.05
C ALA A 116 -15.44 21.52 -6.78
N MET A 117 -15.07 22.81 -6.90
CA MET A 117 -15.18 23.76 -5.78
C MET A 117 -16.65 24.07 -5.44
N PHE A 118 -17.54 24.08 -6.42
CA PHE A 118 -18.93 24.55 -6.25
C PHE A 118 -19.92 23.40 -6.08
N GLU A 119 -19.59 22.25 -6.66
CA GLU A 119 -20.48 21.11 -6.75
C GLU A 119 -19.81 19.91 -6.08
N SER A 120 -20.32 19.51 -4.91
CA SER A 120 -19.85 18.31 -4.21
C SER A 120 -19.94 17.06 -5.10
N GLU A 121 -20.91 17.05 -6.02
CA GLU A 121 -21.08 16.06 -7.08
C GLU A 121 -19.96 16.09 -8.12
N ALA A 122 -19.44 17.26 -8.51
CA ALA A 122 -18.28 17.37 -9.40
C ALA A 122 -16.97 16.95 -8.72
N PHE A 123 -16.85 17.15 -7.40
CA PHE A 123 -15.75 16.55 -6.62
C PHE A 123 -15.90 15.03 -6.50
N ALA A 124 -17.09 14.54 -6.17
CA ALA A 124 -17.39 13.10 -6.14
C ALA A 124 -17.19 12.44 -7.51
N ALA A 125 -17.50 13.14 -8.62
CA ALA A 125 -17.30 12.67 -9.98
C ALA A 125 -15.82 12.50 -10.37
N SER A 126 -14.89 13.11 -9.63
CA SER A 126 -13.44 12.88 -9.79
C SER A 126 -12.89 11.75 -8.92
N GLY A 127 -13.69 11.20 -8.00
CA GLY A 127 -13.36 10.03 -7.19
C GLY A 127 -13.66 8.70 -7.89
N PRO A 128 -13.20 7.58 -7.31
CA PRO A 128 -13.46 6.26 -7.84
C PRO A 128 -14.97 6.03 -7.94
N PRO A 129 -15.47 5.59 -9.12
CA PRO A 129 -16.89 5.44 -9.33
C PRO A 129 -17.41 4.27 -8.49
N LYS A 130 -18.67 4.34 -8.08
CA LYS A 130 -19.30 3.29 -7.27
C LYS A 130 -19.41 1.94 -7.99
N ASP A 131 -19.31 1.95 -9.32
CA ASP A 131 -19.33 0.77 -10.18
C ASP A 131 -17.94 0.19 -10.45
N LEU A 132 -16.89 0.77 -9.86
CA LEU A 132 -15.54 0.27 -9.99
C LEU A 132 -15.48 -1.18 -9.49
N PHE A 133 -14.95 -2.06 -10.33
CA PHE A 133 -14.66 -3.44 -9.96
C PHE A 133 -13.22 -3.53 -9.49
N VAL A 134 -13.00 -3.76 -8.20
CA VAL A 134 -11.66 -3.78 -7.60
C VAL A 134 -11.27 -5.19 -7.18
N VAL A 135 -10.13 -5.65 -7.69
CA VAL A 135 -9.48 -6.89 -7.26
C VAL A 135 -8.14 -6.52 -6.66
N ASP A 136 -7.91 -6.99 -5.44
CA ASP A 136 -6.64 -6.78 -4.75
C ASP A 136 -5.79 -8.06 -4.84
N ASP A 137 -4.74 -8.05 -5.66
CA ASP A 137 -3.94 -9.23 -6.00
C ASP A 137 -2.87 -9.59 -4.98
N GLN A 138 -2.71 -8.78 -3.92
CA GLN A 138 -1.72 -9.04 -2.88
C GLN A 138 -2.21 -8.46 -1.56
N LEU A 139 -2.63 -9.35 -0.67
CA LEU A 139 -3.10 -9.01 0.66
C LEU A 139 -2.47 -9.89 1.73
N HIS A 140 -2.18 -9.33 2.90
CA HIS A 140 -1.66 -10.08 4.04
C HIS A 140 -2.46 -9.79 5.31
N PHE A 141 -2.65 -10.81 6.15
CA PHE A 141 -3.02 -10.70 7.56
C PHE A 141 -2.16 -11.70 8.36
N VAL A 142 -2.13 -11.60 9.70
CA VAL A 142 -1.28 -12.45 10.54
C VAL A 142 -2.09 -13.40 11.42
N ARG A 143 -1.50 -14.57 11.73
CA ARG A 143 -1.98 -15.50 12.76
C ARG A 143 -1.68 -14.99 14.16
N GLY A 144 -2.44 -15.43 15.16
CA GLY A 144 -2.41 -14.88 16.52
C GLY A 144 -1.12 -15.06 17.30
N SER A 145 -0.27 -16.01 16.90
CA SER A 145 1.08 -16.18 17.47
C SER A 145 2.10 -15.16 16.96
N MET A 146 1.73 -14.32 15.99
CA MET A 146 2.61 -13.32 15.39
C MET A 146 2.10 -11.90 15.64
N LEU A 147 2.99 -11.02 16.10
CA LEU A 147 2.70 -9.59 16.25
C LEU A 147 2.54 -8.86 14.90
N GLY A 148 3.01 -9.49 13.82
CA GLY A 148 3.07 -8.92 12.47
C GLY A 148 4.05 -7.75 12.30
N PRO A 149 4.14 -7.19 11.09
CA PRO A 149 5.21 -6.27 10.73
C PRO A 149 4.90 -4.82 11.15
N THR A 150 5.06 -4.51 12.44
CA THR A 150 4.85 -3.15 12.98
C THR A 150 5.73 -2.09 12.31
N VAL A 151 6.92 -2.48 11.83
CA VAL A 151 7.81 -1.62 11.01
C VAL A 151 7.14 -1.15 9.72
N LEU A 152 6.27 -1.97 9.11
CA LEU A 152 5.52 -1.62 7.90
C LEU A 152 4.26 -0.79 8.21
N ARG A 153 3.71 -0.89 9.42
CA ARG A 153 2.72 0.09 9.90
C ARG A 153 3.37 1.46 10.09
N ALA A 154 4.58 1.48 10.64
CA ALA A 154 5.30 2.71 10.95
C ALA A 154 5.49 3.60 9.71
N ILE A 155 5.95 3.04 8.58
CA ILE A 155 6.10 3.80 7.32
C ILE A 155 4.81 4.46 6.85
N ALA A 156 3.65 3.81 7.02
CA ALA A 156 2.39 4.37 6.56
C ALA A 156 1.75 5.35 7.54
N GLN A 157 1.90 5.11 8.85
CA GLN A 157 1.37 5.96 9.93
C GLN A 157 2.26 7.17 10.24
N GLY A 158 3.55 7.09 9.87
CA GLY A 158 4.49 8.18 10.00
C GLY A 158 4.96 8.43 11.45
N PRO A 159 5.37 9.68 11.78
CA PRO A 159 5.98 10.04 13.06
C PRO A 159 5.08 9.81 14.29
N THR A 160 3.77 9.62 14.08
CA THR A 160 2.84 9.34 15.18
C THR A 160 2.80 7.88 15.61
N THR A 161 3.61 7.01 14.99
CA THR A 161 3.66 5.59 15.31
C THR A 161 4.40 5.35 16.63
N PRO A 162 3.74 4.78 17.66
CA PRO A 162 4.40 4.44 18.92
C PRO A 162 5.63 3.54 18.70
N GLY A 163 6.77 3.94 19.27
CA GLY A 163 8.03 3.18 19.19
C GLY A 163 8.89 3.43 17.95
N PHE A 164 8.46 4.29 17.02
CA PHE A 164 9.18 4.61 15.79
C PHE A 164 9.41 6.12 15.63
N PRO A 165 10.43 6.69 16.29
CA PRO A 165 10.70 8.14 16.21
C PRO A 165 11.21 8.58 14.83
N THR A 166 11.65 7.63 13.99
CA THR A 166 12.18 7.87 12.65
C THR A 166 11.62 6.85 11.67
N ASN A 167 11.70 7.14 10.37
CA ASN A 167 11.29 6.19 9.34
C ASN A 167 12.25 4.99 9.37
N PRO A 168 11.78 3.76 9.63
CA PRO A 168 12.64 2.58 9.76
C PRO A 168 13.38 2.22 8.46
N PHE A 169 12.91 2.68 7.30
CA PHE A 169 13.54 2.46 6.00
C PHE A 169 14.23 3.72 5.43
N ASN A 170 14.30 4.80 6.22
CA ASN A 170 15.08 5.99 5.90
C ASN A 170 15.84 6.48 7.15
N PRO A 171 16.81 5.70 7.64
CA PRO A 171 17.57 6.03 8.86
C PRO A 171 18.47 7.25 8.69
N THR A 172 18.72 7.69 7.45
CA THR A 172 19.54 8.87 7.14
C THR A 172 18.75 10.17 7.17
N HIS A 173 17.43 10.11 7.38
CA HIS A 173 16.54 11.27 7.34
C HIS A 173 16.62 12.04 6.01
N THR A 174 16.88 11.33 4.92
CA THR A 174 16.85 11.94 3.59
C THR A 174 15.43 12.44 3.33
N PRO A 175 15.22 13.70 2.95
CA PRO A 175 13.89 14.21 2.69
C PRO A 175 13.28 13.52 1.46
N ASP A 176 11.97 13.26 1.52
CA ASP A 176 11.17 12.90 0.35
C ASP A 176 11.06 14.07 -0.65
N GLU A 177 10.32 13.88 -1.74
CA GLU A 177 10.16 14.90 -2.78
C GLU A 177 9.55 16.22 -2.25
N PHE A 178 8.81 16.15 -1.14
CA PHE A 178 8.17 17.28 -0.48
C PHE A 178 8.98 17.86 0.70
N GLY A 179 10.16 17.33 0.98
CA GLY A 179 11.01 17.79 2.07
C GLY A 179 10.80 17.06 3.40
N ASN A 180 9.99 15.99 3.45
CA ASN A 180 9.70 15.27 4.69
C ASN A 180 10.56 14.00 4.79
N PRO A 181 11.34 13.82 5.87
CA PRO A 181 12.12 12.59 6.06
C PRO A 181 11.25 11.39 6.47
N TYR A 182 10.03 11.64 6.96
CA TYR A 182 9.08 10.64 7.42
C TYR A 182 7.64 11.09 7.13
N GLY A 183 7.28 11.15 5.84
CA GLY A 183 5.93 11.48 5.41
C GLY A 183 4.91 10.43 5.83
N VAL A 184 3.69 10.86 6.15
CA VAL A 184 2.56 9.95 6.43
C VAL A 184 1.97 9.49 5.11
N TRP A 185 1.88 8.18 4.88
CA TRP A 185 1.25 7.66 3.66
C TRP A 185 -0.27 7.64 3.77
N ASN A 186 -0.79 7.17 4.91
CA ASN A 186 -2.21 7.07 5.17
C ASN A 186 -2.61 7.95 6.37
N PRO A 187 -3.21 9.13 6.13
CA PRO A 187 -3.65 10.03 7.18
C PRO A 187 -4.65 9.42 8.16
N ALA A 188 -5.39 8.38 7.76
CA ALA A 188 -6.36 7.70 8.64
C ALA A 188 -5.67 6.92 9.78
N LEU A 189 -4.36 6.65 9.67
CA LEU A 189 -3.60 5.95 10.69
C LEU A 189 -3.02 6.86 11.77
N ILE A 190 -3.03 8.18 11.57
CA ILE A 190 -2.37 9.13 12.47
C ILE A 190 -2.91 8.97 13.90
N GLY A 191 -2.00 8.73 14.84
CA GLY A 191 -2.33 8.56 16.26
C GLY A 191 -3.05 7.26 16.62
N MET A 192 -3.27 6.34 15.67
CA MET A 192 -3.84 5.04 15.99
C MET A 192 -2.88 4.21 16.86
N PRO A 193 -3.39 3.43 17.83
CA PRO A 193 -2.56 2.54 18.63
C PRO A 193 -2.03 1.37 17.80
N ILE A 194 -0.86 0.87 18.20
CA ILE A 194 -0.31 -0.41 17.73
C ILE A 194 -0.83 -1.50 18.67
N THR A 195 -1.79 -2.29 18.22
CA THR A 195 -2.38 -3.38 19.01
C THR A 195 -1.93 -4.74 18.48
N PRO A 196 -1.85 -5.78 19.32
CA PRO A 196 -1.46 -7.12 18.87
C PRO A 196 -2.39 -7.71 17.80
N ASP A 197 -3.66 -7.29 17.77
CA ASP A 197 -4.70 -7.80 16.89
C ASP A 197 -4.92 -6.96 15.63
N MET A 198 -4.22 -5.82 15.47
CA MET A 198 -4.46 -4.87 14.38
C MET A 198 -4.32 -5.48 12.98
N PHE A 199 -3.66 -6.64 12.90
CA PHE A 199 -3.33 -7.38 11.69
C PHE A 199 -4.05 -8.73 11.56
N HIS A 200 -4.93 -9.08 12.48
CA HIS A 200 -5.68 -10.33 12.44
C HIS A 200 -6.82 -10.28 11.43
N ILE A 201 -7.40 -11.44 11.14
CA ILE A 201 -8.48 -11.61 10.15
C ILE A 201 -9.70 -10.71 10.40
N VAL A 202 -9.95 -10.31 11.66
CA VAL A 202 -11.04 -9.38 12.00
C VAL A 202 -10.80 -8.01 11.38
N GLN A 203 -9.62 -7.43 11.64
CA GLN A 203 -9.24 -6.12 11.10
C GLN A 203 -9.01 -6.17 9.59
N PHE A 204 -8.53 -7.31 9.10
CA PHE A 204 -8.49 -7.60 7.67
C PHE A 204 -9.86 -7.50 7.02
N ILE A 205 -10.87 -8.22 7.53
CA ILE A 205 -12.21 -8.21 6.96
C ILE A 205 -12.81 -6.79 6.97
N LYS A 206 -12.67 -6.06 8.09
CA LYS A 206 -13.10 -4.65 8.19
C LYS A 206 -12.43 -3.78 7.13
N SER A 207 -11.10 -3.75 7.15
CA SER A 207 -10.29 -2.89 6.28
C SER A 207 -10.57 -3.15 4.80
N ILE A 208 -10.66 -4.42 4.40
CA ILE A 208 -10.80 -4.79 2.99
C ILE A 208 -12.24 -4.71 2.52
N TYR A 209 -13.22 -5.20 3.28
CA TYR A 209 -14.59 -5.38 2.77
C TYR A 209 -15.63 -4.39 3.32
N PHE A 210 -15.32 -3.65 4.39
CA PHE A 210 -16.21 -2.64 4.96
C PHE A 210 -15.66 -1.22 4.74
N ASP A 211 -14.35 -1.03 4.87
CA ASP A 211 -13.70 0.28 4.79
C ASP A 211 -13.11 0.56 3.40
N SER A 212 -13.37 -0.30 2.41
CA SER A 212 -12.86 -0.11 1.05
C SER A 212 -13.83 -0.63 -0.02
N GLN A 213 -13.57 -0.22 -1.27
CA GLN A 213 -14.30 -0.67 -2.46
C GLN A 213 -13.82 -2.03 -3.01
N VAL A 214 -12.92 -2.76 -2.34
CA VAL A 214 -12.45 -4.07 -2.81
C VAL A 214 -13.62 -5.04 -2.96
N ASP A 215 -13.76 -5.61 -4.16
CA ASP A 215 -14.76 -6.64 -4.44
C ASP A 215 -14.21 -8.05 -4.15
N VAL A 216 -12.96 -8.30 -4.52
CA VAL A 216 -12.28 -9.59 -4.33
C VAL A 216 -10.85 -9.38 -3.86
N GLY A 217 -10.45 -10.01 -2.75
CA GLY A 217 -9.07 -9.95 -2.24
C GLY A 217 -8.32 -11.28 -2.35
N LEU A 218 -7.04 -11.25 -2.73
CA LEU A 218 -6.16 -12.42 -2.82
C LEU A 218 -5.22 -12.51 -1.62
N ILE A 219 -5.58 -13.37 -0.66
CA ILE A 219 -4.80 -13.61 0.55
C ILE A 219 -3.48 -14.27 0.14
N SER A 220 -2.41 -13.57 0.47
CA SER A 220 -1.03 -13.82 0.09
C SER A 220 -0.19 -14.08 1.33
N ASN A 221 0.97 -14.70 1.13
CA ASN A 221 1.80 -15.17 2.23
C ASN A 221 3.27 -15.28 1.81
N VAL A 222 4.16 -15.45 2.78
CA VAL A 222 5.61 -15.46 2.56
C VAL A 222 6.16 -16.87 2.67
N THR A 223 6.78 -17.37 1.59
CA THR A 223 7.59 -18.59 1.63
C THR A 223 8.91 -18.26 2.32
N ALA A 224 9.14 -18.85 3.50
CA ALA A 224 10.34 -18.72 4.33
C ALA A 224 10.99 -17.32 4.29
N PHE A 225 10.67 -16.42 5.22
CA PHE A 225 11.66 -15.39 5.56
C PHE A 225 12.83 -16.12 6.20
N VAL A 226 14.07 -15.87 5.77
CA VAL A 226 15.22 -16.57 6.36
C VAL A 226 15.24 -16.22 7.86
N PRO A 227 15.07 -17.19 8.77
CA PRO A 227 15.10 -16.90 10.19
C PRO A 227 16.43 -16.25 10.52
N LEU A 228 16.39 -15.07 11.13
CA LEU A 228 17.60 -14.38 11.58
C LEU A 228 18.01 -14.99 12.92
N GLY A 229 19.17 -15.65 12.94
CA GLY A 229 19.82 -16.11 14.15
C GLY A 229 20.34 -14.93 14.99
N PRO A 230 20.94 -15.21 16.17
CA PRO A 230 21.55 -14.18 17.01
C PRO A 230 22.50 -13.28 16.21
N GLY A 231 22.32 -11.97 16.28
CA GLY A 231 23.12 -11.00 15.52
C GLY A 231 22.66 -10.77 14.06
N GLY A 232 21.49 -11.26 13.66
CA GLY A 232 20.95 -11.00 12.32
C GLY A 232 21.50 -11.92 11.22
N VAL A 233 22.09 -13.06 11.60
CA VAL A 233 22.68 -14.00 10.64
C VAL A 233 21.58 -14.90 10.06
N PRO A 234 21.37 -14.92 8.74
CA PRO A 234 20.38 -15.82 8.13
C PRO A 234 20.72 -17.28 8.44
N MET A 235 19.79 -18.01 9.06
CA MET A 235 19.93 -19.43 9.37
C MET A 235 19.50 -20.30 8.18
N PRO A 236 20.23 -21.38 7.87
CA PRO A 236 19.80 -22.32 6.83
C PRO A 236 18.48 -22.98 7.23
N VAL A 237 17.55 -23.09 6.28
CA VAL A 237 16.27 -23.79 6.43
C VAL A 237 16.28 -24.98 5.46
N HIS A 238 15.98 -26.19 5.92
CA HIS A 238 16.21 -27.42 5.15
C HIS A 238 14.92 -28.02 4.56
N SER A 239 13.76 -27.65 5.09
CA SER A 239 12.46 -28.10 4.61
C SER A 239 11.35 -27.07 4.85
N VAL A 240 10.19 -27.30 4.26
CA VAL A 240 8.98 -26.49 4.48
C VAL A 240 8.54 -26.55 5.95
N GLU A 241 8.68 -27.70 6.60
CA GLU A 241 8.34 -27.87 8.02
C GLU A 241 9.19 -26.99 8.94
N GLU A 242 10.48 -26.84 8.63
CA GLU A 242 11.36 -25.94 9.37
C GLU A 242 11.07 -24.46 9.07
N ALA A 243 10.58 -24.14 7.87
CA ALA A 243 10.17 -22.78 7.50
C ALA A 243 8.88 -22.32 8.19
N ARG A 244 7.92 -23.24 8.41
CA ARG A 244 6.56 -22.98 8.90
C ARG A 244 6.41 -22.04 10.10
N PRO A 245 7.26 -22.10 11.14
CA PRO A 245 7.17 -21.16 12.27
C PRO A 245 7.37 -19.70 11.85
N ASN A 246 8.11 -19.45 10.76
CA ASN A 246 8.43 -18.11 10.25
C ASN A 246 7.50 -17.65 9.11
N GLU A 247 6.56 -18.49 8.67
CA GLU A 247 5.56 -18.08 7.69
C GLU A 247 4.46 -17.24 8.37
N ILE A 248 4.07 -16.12 7.76
CA ILE A 248 3.06 -15.19 8.32
C ILE A 248 1.73 -15.91 8.53
N LEU A 249 1.33 -16.70 7.53
CA LEU A 249 0.29 -17.71 7.62
C LEU A 249 0.89 -19.04 7.16
N THR A 250 0.22 -20.16 7.33
CA THR A 250 0.51 -21.37 6.57
C THR A 250 -0.42 -21.45 5.35
N ALA A 251 -0.17 -22.37 4.41
CA ALA A 251 -1.10 -22.64 3.32
C ALA A 251 -2.51 -23.00 3.83
N ALA A 252 -2.60 -23.76 4.92
CA ALA A 252 -3.87 -24.13 5.55
C ALA A 252 -4.59 -22.91 6.14
N GLN A 253 -3.88 -22.04 6.86
CA GLN A 253 -4.45 -20.80 7.42
C GLN A 253 -4.91 -19.83 6.32
N THR A 254 -4.15 -19.73 5.23
CA THR A 254 -4.48 -18.89 4.06
C THR A 254 -5.77 -19.38 3.39
N ALA A 255 -5.87 -20.68 3.11
CA ALA A 255 -7.06 -21.29 2.52
C ALA A 255 -8.28 -21.20 3.46
N ALA A 256 -8.11 -21.44 4.75
CA ALA A 256 -9.19 -21.35 5.73
C ALA A 256 -9.74 -19.91 5.85
N GLY A 257 -8.87 -18.89 5.82
CA GLY A 257 -9.29 -17.49 5.80
C GLY A 257 -10.14 -17.16 4.56
N ARG A 258 -9.73 -17.62 3.38
CA ARG A 258 -10.51 -17.51 2.14
C ARG A 258 -11.88 -18.19 2.28
N ASP A 259 -11.87 -19.45 2.70
CA ASP A 259 -13.08 -20.28 2.75
C ASP A 259 -14.10 -19.68 3.72
N PHE A 260 -13.64 -19.18 4.87
CA PHE A 260 -14.47 -18.46 5.83
C PHE A 260 -15.11 -17.19 5.24
N ILE A 261 -14.32 -16.32 4.60
CA ILE A 261 -14.82 -15.09 3.97
C ILE A 261 -15.86 -15.42 2.88
N ASN A 262 -15.58 -16.43 2.06
CA ASN A 262 -16.48 -16.84 0.98
C ASN A 262 -17.77 -17.49 1.49
N GLN A 263 -17.69 -18.26 2.58
CA GLN A 263 -18.84 -18.84 3.26
C GLN A 263 -19.74 -17.74 3.84
N LEU A 264 -19.16 -16.74 4.51
CA LEU A 264 -19.91 -15.60 5.05
C LEU A 264 -20.64 -14.81 3.95
N ALA A 265 -19.96 -14.55 2.84
CA ALA A 265 -20.53 -13.81 1.73
C ALA A 265 -21.52 -14.66 0.90
N GLY A 266 -21.37 -15.98 0.88
CA GLY A 266 -22.05 -16.85 -0.09
C GLY A 266 -21.68 -16.53 -1.55
N SER A 267 -20.46 -16.00 -1.76
CA SER A 267 -19.88 -15.64 -3.06
C SER A 267 -18.35 -15.55 -2.93
N ARG A 268 -17.62 -15.50 -4.06
CA ARG A 268 -16.14 -15.46 -4.08
C ARG A 268 -15.64 -14.03 -3.81
N ARG A 269 -15.59 -13.64 -2.52
CA ARG A 269 -15.01 -12.36 -2.03
C ARG A 269 -13.52 -12.48 -1.70
N ALA A 270 -13.02 -13.67 -1.43
CA ALA A 270 -11.62 -13.94 -1.19
C ALA A 270 -11.08 -15.05 -2.12
N MET A 271 -9.78 -14.97 -2.38
CA MET A 271 -8.94 -16.00 -3.02
C MET A 271 -7.73 -16.28 -2.12
N ALA A 272 -7.07 -17.42 -2.30
CA ALA A 272 -5.91 -17.82 -1.51
C ALA A 272 -4.75 -18.26 -2.40
N HIS A 273 -3.57 -17.72 -2.11
CA HIS A 273 -2.33 -18.26 -2.65
C HIS A 273 -1.95 -19.60 -2.00
N GLY A 274 -1.45 -20.52 -2.83
CA GLY A 274 -0.55 -21.58 -2.37
C GLY A 274 0.86 -21.02 -2.19
N LEU A 275 1.61 -21.57 -1.23
CA LEU A 275 3.01 -21.27 -0.99
C LEU A 275 3.88 -21.99 -2.03
N LEU A 276 4.60 -21.21 -2.83
CA LEU A 276 5.44 -21.70 -3.92
C LEU A 276 6.86 -22.01 -3.42
N TYR A 277 7.00 -23.13 -2.71
CA TYR A 277 8.31 -23.75 -2.45
C TYR A 277 8.72 -24.58 -3.65
N VAL A 278 9.71 -24.11 -4.42
CA VAL A 278 10.09 -24.75 -5.70
C VAL A 278 11.13 -25.86 -5.49
N GLY A 279 11.38 -26.64 -6.54
CA GLY A 279 12.43 -27.66 -6.52
C GLY A 279 11.90 -29.08 -6.33
N LYS A 280 12.69 -30.05 -6.78
CA LYS A 280 12.32 -31.47 -6.81
C LYS A 280 11.96 -32.01 -5.43
N GLY A 281 12.66 -31.57 -4.38
CA GLY A 281 12.37 -31.99 -3.01
C GLY A 281 11.03 -31.45 -2.46
N ASN A 282 10.50 -30.37 -3.04
CA ASN A 282 9.27 -29.72 -2.57
C ASN A 282 8.03 -30.08 -3.40
N LEU A 283 8.15 -30.88 -4.47
CA LEU A 283 7.02 -31.24 -5.34
C LEU A 283 5.86 -31.91 -4.57
N HIS A 284 6.18 -32.72 -3.56
CA HIS A 284 5.18 -33.36 -2.71
C HIS A 284 4.32 -32.33 -1.97
N TYR A 285 4.91 -31.22 -1.51
CA TYR A 285 4.20 -30.16 -0.80
C TYR A 285 3.33 -29.34 -1.77
N ILE A 286 3.78 -29.13 -3.00
CA ILE A 286 2.97 -28.51 -4.05
C ILE A 286 1.73 -29.36 -4.34
N ASP A 287 1.88 -30.67 -4.57
CA ASP A 287 0.72 -31.57 -4.79
C ASP A 287 -0.17 -31.68 -3.53
N TYR A 288 0.41 -31.69 -2.33
CA TYR A 288 -0.35 -31.64 -1.08
C TYR A 288 -1.27 -30.41 -1.03
N GLN A 289 -0.75 -29.22 -1.34
CA GLN A 289 -1.56 -27.99 -1.36
C GLN A 289 -2.67 -28.05 -2.42
N ILE A 290 -2.40 -28.58 -3.61
CA ILE A 290 -3.41 -28.77 -4.66
C ILE A 290 -4.57 -29.63 -4.15
N ASN A 291 -4.26 -30.74 -3.47
CA ASN A 291 -5.25 -31.69 -2.98
C ASN A 291 -6.06 -31.19 -1.77
N HIS A 292 -5.42 -30.48 -0.85
CA HIS A 292 -6.02 -30.16 0.46
C HIS A 292 -6.47 -28.71 0.59
N HIS A 293 -5.86 -27.79 -0.15
CA HIS A 293 -6.08 -26.35 0.01
C HIS A 293 -6.62 -25.68 -1.26
N ARG A 294 -6.47 -26.32 -2.42
CA ARG A 294 -7.00 -25.87 -3.71
C ARG A 294 -6.66 -24.40 -3.97
N PRO A 295 -5.36 -24.06 -4.09
CA PRO A 295 -4.93 -22.67 -4.23
C PRO A 295 -5.53 -22.04 -5.49
N ASP A 296 -5.89 -20.76 -5.39
CA ASP A 296 -6.43 -19.98 -6.50
C ASP A 296 -5.33 -19.42 -7.41
N ALA A 297 -4.10 -19.29 -6.88
CA ALA A 297 -2.87 -18.86 -7.54
C ALA A 297 -1.66 -19.29 -6.69
N TRP A 298 -0.43 -18.98 -7.10
CA TRP A 298 0.79 -19.30 -6.34
C TRP A 298 1.59 -18.07 -5.94
N LYS A 299 2.10 -18.03 -4.71
CA LYS A 299 2.98 -16.96 -4.19
C LYS A 299 4.34 -17.51 -3.80
N GLY A 300 5.41 -16.96 -4.39
CA GLY A 300 6.78 -17.34 -4.08
C GLY A 300 7.68 -16.15 -3.76
N TYR A 301 8.81 -16.45 -3.13
CA TYR A 301 9.92 -15.53 -2.88
C TYR A 301 11.18 -16.18 -3.45
N ASN A 302 11.68 -15.65 -4.55
CA ASN A 302 12.91 -16.17 -5.14
C ASN A 302 14.16 -15.66 -4.44
N ILE A 303 14.00 -14.55 -3.70
CA ILE A 303 15.01 -13.90 -2.87
C ILE A 303 15.21 -14.56 -1.51
N SER A 304 14.44 -15.60 -1.17
CA SER A 304 14.61 -16.35 0.07
C SER A 304 14.97 -17.81 -0.18
N GLY A 305 15.44 -18.49 0.88
CA GLY A 305 15.74 -19.93 0.86
C GLY A 305 14.48 -20.77 0.76
N ALA A 306 13.85 -20.81 -0.42
CA ALA A 306 12.56 -21.47 -0.66
C ALA A 306 12.63 -22.59 -1.71
N ALA A 307 13.81 -22.89 -2.24
CA ALA A 307 14.00 -23.94 -3.23
C ALA A 307 14.76 -25.15 -2.68
N LYS A 308 14.18 -26.35 -2.85
CA LYS A 308 14.84 -27.62 -2.51
C LYS A 308 15.36 -28.30 -3.78
N VAL A 309 16.66 -28.16 -4.05
CA VAL A 309 17.29 -28.54 -5.33
C VAL A 309 17.47 -30.05 -5.51
N ASP A 310 17.49 -30.81 -4.42
CA ASP A 310 17.67 -32.25 -4.38
C ASP A 310 16.64 -32.93 -3.45
N SER A 311 16.86 -34.22 -3.14
CA SER A 311 16.02 -34.99 -2.21
C SER A 311 16.72 -35.25 -0.86
N ASP A 312 17.90 -34.67 -0.63
CA ASP A 312 18.63 -34.87 0.63
C ASP A 312 18.02 -33.96 1.71
N PRO A 313 17.46 -34.49 2.81
CA PRO A 313 16.88 -33.67 3.86
C PRO A 313 17.89 -32.73 4.52
N GLN A 314 19.19 -33.00 4.45
CA GLN A 314 20.25 -32.18 5.07
C GLN A 314 20.74 -31.02 4.19
N THR A 315 20.44 -31.01 2.88
CA THR A 315 20.81 -29.87 2.02
C THR A 315 19.91 -28.67 2.36
N PRO A 316 20.43 -27.47 2.66
CA PRO A 316 19.58 -26.32 2.90
C PRO A 316 18.81 -25.91 1.64
N MET A 317 17.61 -25.35 1.83
CA MET A 317 16.91 -24.64 0.77
C MET A 317 17.67 -23.38 0.38
N VAL A 318 17.59 -23.04 -0.90
CA VAL A 318 18.35 -21.93 -1.49
C VAL A 318 17.43 -20.94 -2.21
N GLN A 319 17.98 -19.77 -2.54
CA GLN A 319 17.38 -18.85 -3.51
C GLN A 319 17.28 -19.51 -4.89
N TRP A 320 16.40 -19.01 -5.74
CA TRP A 320 16.13 -19.62 -7.04
C TRP A 320 15.85 -18.59 -8.13
N ARG A 321 15.80 -19.09 -9.37
CA ARG A 321 15.51 -18.31 -10.57
C ARG A 321 14.35 -18.93 -11.33
N HIS A 322 13.54 -18.09 -11.98
CA HIS A 322 12.40 -18.53 -12.76
C HIS A 322 12.81 -19.43 -13.92
N ASP A 323 13.96 -19.18 -14.54
CA ASP A 323 14.45 -19.91 -15.70
C ASP A 323 15.29 -21.14 -15.37
N ASP A 324 15.37 -21.52 -14.09
CA ASP A 324 16.13 -22.68 -13.67
C ASP A 324 15.40 -23.99 -14.02
N GLU A 325 15.85 -24.64 -15.09
CA GLU A 325 15.28 -25.88 -15.61
C GLU A 325 15.35 -27.05 -14.63
N LYS A 326 16.34 -27.05 -13.72
CA LYS A 326 16.54 -28.16 -12.78
C LYS A 326 15.76 -27.94 -11.49
N VAL A 327 15.51 -26.68 -11.13
CA VAL A 327 14.93 -26.28 -9.85
C VAL A 327 13.48 -25.79 -9.99
N ALA A 328 13.22 -24.75 -10.78
CA ALA A 328 11.88 -24.16 -10.87
C ALA A 328 10.94 -24.95 -11.80
N TYR A 329 11.45 -25.43 -12.94
CA TYR A 329 10.63 -26.03 -13.98
C TYR A 329 9.86 -27.29 -13.55
N PRO A 330 10.41 -28.21 -12.72
CA PRO A 330 9.63 -29.34 -12.21
C PRO A 330 8.36 -28.90 -11.47
N THR A 331 8.43 -27.79 -10.73
CA THR A 331 7.26 -27.22 -10.04
C THR A 331 6.28 -26.60 -11.04
N PHE A 332 6.77 -25.86 -12.03
CA PHE A 332 5.95 -25.25 -13.09
C PHE A 332 5.25 -26.31 -13.96
N GLU A 333 5.93 -27.42 -14.24
CA GLU A 333 5.38 -28.57 -14.94
C GLU A 333 4.23 -29.18 -14.14
N LEU A 334 4.45 -29.48 -12.85
CA LEU A 334 3.43 -30.04 -11.97
C LEU A 334 2.18 -29.13 -11.89
N ILE A 335 2.37 -27.82 -11.73
CA ILE A 335 1.27 -26.85 -11.71
C ILE A 335 0.55 -26.85 -13.06
N SER A 336 1.28 -26.75 -14.17
CA SER A 336 0.72 -26.74 -15.54
C SER A 336 -0.11 -27.99 -15.82
N GLN A 337 0.40 -29.17 -15.45
CA GLN A 337 -0.32 -30.43 -15.60
C GLN A 337 -1.62 -30.45 -14.80
N ASN A 338 -1.61 -29.94 -13.56
CA ASN A 338 -2.80 -29.87 -12.71
C ASN A 338 -3.83 -28.83 -13.19
N VAL A 339 -3.37 -27.72 -13.79
CA VAL A 339 -4.27 -26.78 -14.49
C VAL A 339 -4.92 -27.46 -15.69
N ASN A 340 -4.15 -28.14 -16.53
CA ASN A 340 -4.67 -28.86 -17.72
C ASN A 340 -5.62 -30.00 -17.33
N ALA A 341 -5.37 -30.66 -16.20
CA ALA A 341 -6.25 -31.70 -15.65
C ALA A 341 -7.51 -31.15 -14.97
N GLY A 342 -7.69 -29.82 -14.90
CA GLY A 342 -8.83 -29.18 -14.24
C GLY A 342 -8.84 -29.31 -12.71
N ARG A 343 -7.70 -29.70 -12.10
CA ARG A 343 -7.56 -29.80 -10.64
C ARG A 343 -7.37 -28.43 -9.98
N LEU A 344 -6.98 -27.42 -10.76
CA LEU A 344 -6.89 -26.04 -10.35
C LEU A 344 -7.86 -25.17 -11.15
N GLY A 345 -8.44 -24.16 -10.50
CA GLY A 345 -9.39 -23.23 -11.11
C GLY A 345 -8.71 -22.23 -12.06
N LYS A 346 -9.53 -21.35 -12.67
CA LYS A 346 -9.02 -20.17 -13.38
C LYS A 346 -8.23 -19.30 -12.39
N GLY A 347 -6.96 -19.07 -12.70
CA GLY A 347 -5.97 -18.47 -11.78
C GLY A 347 -4.89 -19.43 -11.32
N GLY A 348 -5.12 -20.75 -11.34
CA GLY A 348 -4.15 -21.74 -10.86
C GLY A 348 -2.84 -21.81 -11.64
N ASN A 349 -2.80 -21.19 -12.83
CA ASN A 349 -1.61 -21.00 -13.66
C ASN A 349 -0.90 -19.65 -13.42
N VAL A 350 -1.34 -18.86 -12.43
CA VAL A 350 -0.72 -17.59 -12.05
C VAL A 350 0.36 -17.87 -11.02
N ILE A 351 1.60 -17.54 -11.38
CA ILE A 351 2.82 -17.65 -10.59
C ILE A 351 3.23 -16.23 -10.18
N SER A 352 2.95 -15.88 -8.94
CA SER A 352 3.18 -14.55 -8.41
C SER A 352 4.43 -14.55 -7.52
N VAL A 353 5.45 -13.78 -7.87
CA VAL A 353 6.76 -13.85 -7.17
C VAL A 353 7.23 -12.48 -6.71
N HIS A 354 7.65 -12.43 -5.44
CA HIS A 354 8.26 -11.26 -4.83
C HIS A 354 9.69 -11.10 -5.32
N LYS A 355 9.90 -10.12 -6.21
CA LYS A 355 11.21 -9.79 -6.81
C LYS A 355 11.69 -8.37 -6.49
N GLY A 356 10.78 -7.44 -6.13
CA GLY A 356 11.14 -6.09 -5.72
C GLY A 356 11.53 -5.97 -4.23
N LEU A 357 11.74 -4.73 -3.77
CA LEU A 357 12.10 -4.37 -2.39
C LEU A 357 13.49 -4.85 -1.93
N ALA A 358 14.47 -4.78 -2.82
CA ALA A 358 15.78 -5.42 -2.70
C ALA A 358 16.95 -4.42 -2.56
N ARG A 359 16.76 -3.35 -1.78
CA ARG A 359 17.69 -2.21 -1.74
C ARG A 359 19.11 -2.65 -1.40
N GLY A 360 20.07 -2.13 -2.16
CA GLY A 360 21.50 -2.42 -1.96
C GLY A 360 21.97 -3.80 -2.43
N LEU A 361 21.09 -4.67 -2.92
CA LEU A 361 21.49 -5.96 -3.47
C LEU A 361 22.00 -5.82 -4.92
N PRO A 362 23.02 -6.61 -5.32
CA PRO A 362 23.52 -6.59 -6.69
C PRO A 362 22.48 -7.17 -7.67
N PRO A 363 22.50 -6.75 -8.95
CA PRO A 363 21.52 -7.14 -9.97
C PRO A 363 21.70 -8.59 -10.44
N LYS A 364 21.32 -9.53 -9.56
CA LYS A 364 21.32 -10.98 -9.82
C LYS A 364 19.89 -11.50 -9.77
N ALA A 365 19.58 -12.50 -10.59
CA ALA A 365 18.22 -13.05 -10.66
C ALA A 365 17.76 -13.59 -9.31
N GLU A 366 18.65 -14.25 -8.57
CA GLU A 366 18.47 -14.77 -7.22
C GLU A 366 18.17 -13.68 -6.19
N ASN A 367 18.60 -12.45 -6.43
CA ASN A 367 18.29 -11.29 -5.58
C ASN A 367 17.01 -10.57 -6.00
N GLY A 368 16.34 -11.02 -7.07
CA GLY A 368 15.12 -10.40 -7.58
C GLY A 368 15.32 -9.63 -8.89
N TYR A 369 16.54 -9.47 -9.41
CA TYR A 369 16.72 -8.84 -10.73
C TYR A 369 15.97 -9.62 -11.83
N PRO A 370 15.37 -8.98 -12.84
CA PRO A 370 14.42 -9.63 -13.74
C PRO A 370 15.07 -10.42 -14.88
N SER A 371 16.37 -10.67 -14.85
CA SER A 371 17.11 -11.31 -15.95
C SER A 371 16.72 -12.76 -16.23
N ASP A 372 16.08 -13.44 -15.27
CA ASP A 372 15.55 -14.80 -15.40
C ASP A 372 14.16 -14.85 -16.07
N LEU A 373 13.43 -13.74 -16.10
CA LEU A 373 12.04 -13.74 -16.59
C LEU A 373 11.91 -14.02 -18.11
N PRO A 374 12.72 -13.42 -19.03
CA PRO A 374 12.49 -13.59 -20.46
C PRO A 374 12.52 -15.04 -20.94
N LYS A 375 13.45 -15.85 -20.41
CA LYS A 375 13.53 -17.29 -20.73
C LYS A 375 12.33 -18.03 -20.15
N ALA A 376 12.01 -17.83 -18.87
CA ALA A 376 10.86 -18.48 -18.23
C ALA A 376 9.52 -18.14 -18.92
N LEU A 377 9.31 -16.87 -19.29
CA LEU A 377 8.12 -16.40 -20.00
C LEU A 377 7.96 -17.07 -21.37
N LYS A 378 9.08 -17.25 -22.09
CA LYS A 378 9.12 -17.93 -23.39
C LYS A 378 8.84 -19.43 -23.26
N ASP A 379 9.44 -20.06 -22.25
CA ASP A 379 9.36 -21.52 -22.07
C ASP A 379 8.00 -21.95 -21.49
N TRP A 380 7.31 -21.07 -20.75
CA TRP A 380 6.01 -21.34 -20.11
C TRP A 380 4.90 -20.38 -20.55
N PRO A 381 4.50 -20.37 -21.84
CA PRO A 381 3.47 -19.46 -22.35
C PRO A 381 2.07 -19.75 -21.79
N ASN A 382 1.86 -20.91 -21.17
CA ASN A 382 0.62 -21.31 -20.51
C ASN A 382 0.52 -20.85 -19.05
N LEU A 383 1.63 -20.39 -18.45
CA LEU A 383 1.66 -19.80 -17.11
C LEU A 383 1.71 -18.27 -17.22
N ASN A 384 1.07 -17.60 -16.27
CA ASN A 384 1.15 -16.14 -16.11
C ASN A 384 2.08 -15.82 -14.95
N PHE A 385 3.01 -14.88 -15.16
CA PHE A 385 3.97 -14.47 -14.13
C PHE A 385 3.62 -13.06 -13.64
N VAL A 386 3.22 -12.95 -12.37
CA VAL A 386 2.95 -11.66 -11.71
C VAL A 386 4.18 -11.29 -10.88
N THR A 387 4.90 -10.25 -11.28
CA THR A 387 6.11 -9.78 -10.59
C THR A 387 5.72 -8.72 -9.58
N TYR A 388 5.82 -9.04 -8.29
CA TYR A 388 5.40 -8.14 -7.22
C TYR A 388 6.32 -6.96 -7.05
N HIS A 389 5.69 -5.82 -6.75
CA HIS A 389 6.33 -4.51 -6.60
C HIS A 389 7.08 -4.10 -7.87
N SER A 390 6.61 -4.58 -9.03
CA SER A 390 7.15 -4.28 -10.36
C SER A 390 8.68 -4.34 -10.43
N CYS A 391 9.27 -5.25 -9.64
CA CYS A 391 10.71 -5.45 -9.53
C CYS A 391 11.50 -4.23 -9.02
N ILE A 392 10.90 -3.29 -8.28
CA ILE A 392 11.62 -2.12 -7.76
C ILE A 392 12.80 -2.51 -6.86
N GLN A 393 13.97 -1.91 -7.08
CA GLN A 393 15.12 -2.17 -6.21
C GLN A 393 14.99 -1.46 -4.87
N ASP A 394 14.53 -0.21 -4.86
CA ASP A 394 14.22 0.50 -3.62
C ASP A 394 13.28 -0.32 -2.74
N SER A 395 13.39 -0.13 -1.42
CA SER A 395 12.51 -0.77 -0.46
C SER A 395 11.26 0.08 -0.27
N PHE A 396 11.07 0.69 0.90
CA PHE A 396 9.86 1.44 1.24
C PHE A 396 10.12 2.95 1.28
N PHE A 397 11.15 3.44 0.59
CA PHE A 397 11.50 4.85 0.48
C PHE A 397 12.30 5.04 -0.82
N ASP A 398 11.74 5.78 -1.78
CA ASP A 398 12.18 5.77 -3.19
C ASP A 398 13.17 6.89 -3.54
N ASP A 399 14.04 7.26 -2.60
CA ASP A 399 15.06 8.30 -2.79
C ASP A 399 16.11 7.92 -3.84
N GLN A 400 16.46 6.62 -3.96
CA GLN A 400 17.40 6.15 -4.97
C GLN A 400 16.79 6.29 -6.37
N ALA A 401 15.58 5.76 -6.59
CA ALA A 401 14.86 5.89 -7.85
C ALA A 401 14.70 7.36 -8.26
N PHE A 402 14.41 8.24 -7.29
CA PHE A 402 14.30 9.67 -7.55
C PHE A 402 15.63 10.31 -7.98
N ALA A 403 16.74 9.96 -7.32
CA ALA A 403 18.07 10.41 -7.71
C ALA A 403 18.47 9.89 -9.10
N GLU A 404 18.15 8.64 -9.42
CA GLU A 404 18.42 8.02 -10.72
C GLU A 404 17.65 8.67 -11.86
N ILE A 405 16.38 9.02 -11.61
CA ILE A 405 15.57 9.79 -12.55
C ILE A 405 16.27 11.12 -12.83
N ARG A 406 16.56 11.92 -11.80
CA ARG A 406 17.22 13.22 -11.97
C ARG A 406 18.56 13.12 -12.68
N ALA A 407 19.38 12.12 -12.35
CA ALA A 407 20.65 11.87 -13.02
C ALA A 407 20.45 11.53 -14.51
N SER A 408 19.42 10.75 -14.83
CA SER A 408 19.07 10.43 -16.21
C SER A 408 18.60 11.67 -16.98
N GLU A 409 17.78 12.51 -16.34
CA GLU A 409 17.29 13.76 -16.92
C GLU A 409 18.40 14.78 -17.15
N ALA A 410 19.43 14.78 -16.31
CA ALA A 410 20.63 15.61 -16.40
C ALA A 410 21.70 15.03 -17.35
N GLY A 411 21.50 13.83 -17.89
CA GLY A 411 22.46 13.16 -18.77
C GLY A 411 23.70 12.61 -18.06
N THR A 412 23.71 12.56 -16.72
CA THR A 412 24.80 11.97 -15.92
C THR A 412 24.60 10.47 -15.65
N ARG A 413 23.42 9.95 -15.97
CA ARG A 413 23.10 8.52 -16.01
C ARG A 413 22.50 8.17 -17.38
N PRO A 414 22.89 7.04 -18.01
CA PRO A 414 22.34 6.68 -19.31
C PRO A 414 20.85 6.33 -19.21
N LEU A 415 20.10 6.73 -20.23
CA LEU A 415 18.73 6.26 -20.45
C LEU A 415 18.74 4.77 -20.82
N MET A 416 17.66 4.06 -20.47
CA MET A 416 17.40 2.71 -20.95
C MET A 416 16.16 2.75 -21.85
N ALA A 417 16.27 2.28 -23.08
CA ALA A 417 15.19 2.31 -24.07
C ALA A 417 14.51 3.71 -24.22
N GLY A 418 15.30 4.77 -24.12
CA GLY A 418 14.85 6.16 -24.31
C GLY A 418 14.12 6.78 -23.11
N VAL A 419 14.16 6.17 -21.93
CA VAL A 419 13.53 6.68 -20.69
C VAL A 419 14.52 6.67 -19.52
N PRO A 420 14.28 7.41 -18.43
CA PRO A 420 15.11 7.37 -17.23
C PRO A 420 15.27 5.94 -16.70
N ASN A 421 16.51 5.55 -16.43
CA ASN A 421 16.85 4.20 -16.02
C ASN A 421 16.72 4.07 -14.51
N ILE A 422 15.54 3.64 -14.05
CA ILE A 422 15.26 3.28 -12.66
C ILE A 422 15.72 1.84 -12.46
N ASP A 423 16.60 1.63 -11.49
CA ASP A 423 17.17 0.30 -11.25
C ASP A 423 16.06 -0.73 -11.02
N TRP A 424 16.21 -1.82 -11.78
CA TRP A 424 15.38 -3.02 -11.81
C TRP A 424 13.95 -2.85 -12.38
N VAL A 425 13.24 -1.74 -12.11
CA VAL A 425 11.92 -1.48 -12.72
C VAL A 425 12.04 -1.28 -14.23
N THR A 426 12.98 -0.43 -14.68
CA THR A 426 13.17 -0.16 -16.12
C THR A 426 13.65 -1.42 -16.85
N PRO A 427 14.67 -2.16 -16.36
CA PRO A 427 15.02 -3.47 -16.90
C PRO A 427 13.85 -4.45 -16.94
N PHE A 428 13.03 -4.54 -15.89
CA PHE A 428 11.87 -5.43 -15.86
C PHE A 428 10.89 -5.09 -16.97
N ALA A 429 10.50 -3.81 -17.08
CA ALA A 429 9.56 -3.36 -18.10
C ALA A 429 10.08 -3.63 -19.52
N VAL A 430 11.36 -3.35 -19.78
CA VAL A 430 11.98 -3.50 -21.11
C VAL A 430 12.24 -4.97 -21.46
N MET A 431 12.83 -5.76 -20.57
CA MET A 431 13.19 -7.17 -20.85
C MET A 431 11.95 -8.06 -21.01
N THR A 432 10.85 -7.71 -20.35
CA THR A 432 9.59 -8.46 -20.43
C THR A 432 8.58 -7.85 -21.40
N ALA A 433 8.98 -6.81 -22.15
CA ALA A 433 8.13 -6.20 -23.17
C ALA A 433 7.75 -7.23 -24.25
N GLY A 434 6.48 -7.22 -24.68
CA GLY A 434 5.94 -8.12 -25.70
C GLY A 434 5.53 -9.51 -25.21
N PHE A 435 5.88 -9.92 -23.98
CA PHE A 435 5.41 -11.16 -23.39
C PHE A 435 4.05 -10.99 -22.74
N LYS A 436 2.98 -11.51 -23.38
CA LYS A 436 1.58 -11.38 -22.91
C LYS A 436 1.30 -12.01 -21.54
N ASN A 437 2.18 -12.89 -21.08
CA ASN A 437 2.08 -13.61 -19.81
C ASN A 437 2.96 -13.00 -18.70
N SER A 438 3.49 -11.79 -18.88
CA SER A 438 4.23 -11.05 -17.85
C SER A 438 3.41 -9.88 -17.30
N PHE A 439 3.16 -9.86 -16.00
CA PHE A 439 2.39 -8.82 -15.32
C PHE A 439 3.25 -8.11 -14.28
N GLY A 440 3.15 -6.78 -14.22
CA GLY A 440 3.72 -5.97 -13.14
C GLY A 440 2.63 -5.67 -12.11
N GLU A 441 2.83 -6.11 -10.87
CA GLU A 441 1.98 -5.69 -9.76
C GLU A 441 2.58 -4.44 -9.12
N ILE A 442 1.75 -3.44 -8.81
CA ILE A 442 2.22 -2.10 -8.45
C ILE A 442 2.14 -1.76 -6.97
N GLY A 443 1.71 -2.65 -6.08
CA GLY A 443 1.23 -2.33 -4.73
C GLY A 443 2.13 -1.46 -3.89
N THR A 444 3.08 -2.06 -3.16
CA THR A 444 4.00 -1.27 -2.33
C THR A 444 4.77 -0.22 -3.14
N THR A 445 5.15 -0.50 -4.39
CA THR A 445 5.80 0.47 -5.29
C THR A 445 4.97 1.73 -5.50
N PHE A 446 3.65 1.60 -5.63
CA PHE A 446 2.71 2.69 -5.78
C PHE A 446 2.44 3.35 -4.43
N ALA A 447 2.22 2.55 -3.38
CA ALA A 447 1.93 3.05 -2.04
C ALA A 447 3.07 3.92 -1.48
N SER A 448 4.33 3.49 -1.66
CA SER A 448 5.50 4.25 -1.23
C SER A 448 5.64 5.54 -2.01
N SER A 449 5.58 5.45 -3.34
CA SER A 449 5.92 6.58 -4.20
C SER A 449 4.80 7.62 -4.33
N VAL A 450 3.53 7.24 -4.40
CA VAL A 450 2.46 8.18 -4.84
C VAL A 450 2.27 9.38 -3.90
N VAL A 451 2.57 9.20 -2.62
CA VAL A 451 2.43 10.22 -1.58
C VAL A 451 3.75 10.86 -1.14
N THR A 452 4.90 10.23 -1.42
CA THR A 452 6.22 10.74 -0.99
C THR A 452 7.14 11.14 -2.15
N PHE A 453 7.04 10.45 -3.29
CA PHE A 453 7.82 10.66 -4.51
C PHE A 453 6.94 10.56 -5.78
N PRO A 454 5.93 11.45 -5.96
CA PRO A 454 5.01 11.37 -7.10
C PRO A 454 5.70 11.43 -8.47
N THR A 455 6.88 12.03 -8.58
CA THR A 455 7.68 11.96 -9.82
C THR A 455 8.16 10.53 -10.09
N VAL A 456 8.58 9.78 -9.07
CA VAL A 456 8.93 8.36 -9.20
C VAL A 456 7.71 7.56 -9.66
N THR A 457 6.53 7.80 -9.06
CA THR A 457 5.28 7.15 -9.49
C THR A 457 4.97 7.41 -10.96
N ALA A 458 5.13 8.66 -11.42
CA ALA A 458 4.88 9.04 -12.81
C ALA A 458 5.79 8.29 -13.78
N HIS A 459 7.07 8.16 -13.45
CA HIS A 459 8.01 7.38 -14.26
C HIS A 459 7.73 5.88 -14.24
N ILE A 460 7.48 5.29 -13.07
CA ILE A 460 7.22 3.84 -12.97
C ILE A 460 5.95 3.47 -13.76
N LEU A 461 4.83 4.14 -13.51
CA LEU A 461 3.58 3.87 -14.24
C LEU A 461 3.73 4.19 -15.73
N GLY A 462 4.40 5.29 -16.09
CA GLY A 462 4.64 5.67 -17.48
C GLY A 462 5.47 4.62 -18.24
N GLN A 463 6.50 4.05 -17.61
CA GLN A 463 7.32 3.01 -18.20
C GLN A 463 6.57 1.67 -18.33
N LEU A 464 5.84 1.25 -17.30
CA LEU A 464 5.01 0.04 -17.37
C LEU A 464 3.97 0.15 -18.48
N LEU A 465 3.28 1.30 -18.60
CA LEU A 465 2.32 1.56 -19.68
C LEU A 465 3.00 1.53 -21.05
N LYS A 466 4.16 2.18 -21.19
CA LYS A 466 4.90 2.28 -22.46
C LYS A 466 5.37 0.92 -22.97
N PHE A 467 5.91 0.07 -22.11
CA PHE A 467 6.56 -1.18 -22.52
C PHE A 467 5.68 -2.43 -22.39
N LYS A 468 4.68 -2.42 -21.50
CA LYS A 468 3.80 -3.57 -21.23
C LYS A 468 2.34 -3.32 -21.63
N GLY A 469 1.90 -2.06 -21.68
CA GLY A 469 0.50 -1.72 -21.84
C GLY A 469 -0.30 -1.88 -20.54
N HIS A 470 -1.47 -1.24 -20.49
CA HIS A 470 -2.33 -1.25 -19.31
C HIS A 470 -2.91 -2.62 -19.00
N GLU A 471 -2.92 -3.57 -19.94
CA GLU A 471 -3.47 -4.93 -19.78
C GLU A 471 -2.55 -5.86 -18.98
N GLN A 472 -1.31 -5.43 -18.73
CA GLN A 472 -0.26 -6.22 -18.07
C GLN A 472 0.19 -5.62 -16.74
N ILE A 473 -0.65 -4.76 -16.17
CA ILE A 473 -0.42 -4.10 -14.89
C ILE A 473 -1.59 -4.46 -13.98
N VAL A 474 -1.31 -4.91 -12.77
CA VAL A 474 -2.34 -5.29 -11.79
C VAL A 474 -2.15 -4.56 -10.47
N PHE A 475 -3.27 -4.31 -9.79
CA PHE A 475 -3.28 -3.71 -8.47
C PHE A 475 -3.29 -4.78 -7.38
N GLY A 476 -2.44 -4.61 -6.37
CA GLY A 476 -2.60 -5.17 -5.05
C GLY A 476 -2.24 -4.10 -4.05
N SER A 477 -2.84 -4.05 -2.86
CA SER A 477 -2.45 -3.05 -1.86
C SER A 477 -1.21 -3.45 -1.06
N ASP A 478 -0.67 -4.62 -1.37
CA ASP A 478 0.23 -5.46 -0.56
C ASP A 478 -0.44 -5.99 0.72
N SER A 479 -0.98 -5.11 1.56
CA SER A 479 -1.67 -5.53 2.79
C SER A 479 -2.35 -4.39 3.56
N LEU A 480 -2.99 -4.77 4.67
CA LEU A 480 -3.48 -3.83 5.68
C LEU A 480 -2.38 -3.21 6.58
N TRP A 481 -1.09 -3.49 6.32
CA TRP A 481 0.02 -2.81 7.00
C TRP A 481 -0.15 -1.30 6.88
N TYR A 482 -0.63 -0.84 5.72
CA TYR A 482 -0.84 0.56 5.38
C TYR A 482 -2.27 1.06 5.66
N GLY A 483 -3.04 0.31 6.45
CA GLY A 483 -4.47 0.55 6.70
C GLY A 483 -5.36 0.04 5.57
N SER A 484 -6.64 0.43 5.59
CA SER A 484 -7.58 0.11 4.50
C SER A 484 -7.02 0.55 3.14
N PRO A 485 -7.13 -0.27 2.08
CA PRO A 485 -6.58 0.03 0.75
C PRO A 485 -7.32 1.16 0.03
N GLN A 486 -8.43 1.69 0.59
CA GLN A 486 -9.24 2.72 -0.05
C GLN A 486 -8.44 3.95 -0.45
N TRP A 487 -7.45 4.37 0.36
CA TRP A 487 -6.62 5.53 0.01
C TRP A 487 -5.76 5.28 -1.24
N GLN A 488 -5.30 4.04 -1.47
CA GLN A 488 -4.54 3.68 -2.67
C GLN A 488 -5.46 3.64 -3.90
N ILE A 489 -6.68 3.14 -3.74
CA ILE A 489 -7.70 3.13 -4.81
C ILE A 489 -8.03 4.58 -5.22
N GLU A 490 -8.27 5.46 -4.24
CA GLU A 490 -8.48 6.89 -4.46
C GLU A 490 -7.28 7.55 -5.14
N ALA A 491 -6.07 7.27 -4.65
CA ALA A 491 -4.84 7.83 -5.21
C ALA A 491 -4.67 7.39 -6.66
N LEU A 492 -4.79 6.10 -6.98
CA LEU A 492 -4.62 5.59 -8.35
C LEU A 492 -5.71 6.14 -9.29
N TRP A 493 -6.94 6.25 -8.80
CA TRP A 493 -8.04 6.82 -9.59
C TRP A 493 -7.81 8.29 -9.92
N ARG A 494 -7.22 9.07 -8.99
CA ARG A 494 -7.01 10.51 -9.14
C ARG A 494 -5.69 10.88 -9.80
N PHE A 495 -4.70 9.99 -9.73
CA PHE A 495 -3.36 10.21 -10.26
C PHE A 495 -3.38 10.35 -11.79
N GLN A 496 -2.56 11.26 -12.30
CA GLN A 496 -2.25 11.40 -13.72
C GLN A 496 -0.75 11.60 -13.87
N ILE A 497 -0.20 11.12 -14.99
CA ILE A 497 1.19 11.40 -15.33
C ILE A 497 1.24 12.86 -15.81
N PRO A 498 2.09 13.73 -15.23
CA PRO A 498 2.18 15.12 -15.67
C PRO A 498 2.48 15.22 -17.17
N ASP A 499 1.76 16.07 -17.91
CA ASP A 499 1.86 16.17 -19.37
C ASP A 499 3.31 16.40 -19.83
N ALA A 500 4.07 17.24 -19.13
CA ALA A 500 5.48 17.49 -19.44
C ALA A 500 6.35 16.23 -19.31
N ILE A 501 6.10 15.37 -18.31
CA ILE A 501 6.81 14.09 -18.15
C ILE A 501 6.36 13.11 -19.25
N ALA A 502 5.06 13.04 -19.51
CA ALA A 502 4.49 12.16 -20.52
C ALA A 502 5.00 12.50 -21.93
N GLU A 503 5.01 13.78 -22.31
CA GLU A 503 5.52 14.26 -23.59
C GLU A 503 7.02 14.04 -23.73
N ARG A 504 7.81 14.41 -22.71
CA ARG A 504 9.28 14.31 -22.73
C ARG A 504 9.75 12.87 -22.93
N TRP A 505 9.09 11.92 -22.28
CA TRP A 505 9.52 10.52 -22.25
C TRP A 505 8.64 9.58 -23.09
N GLY A 506 7.62 10.13 -23.76
CA GLY A 506 6.65 9.39 -24.55
C GLY A 506 5.91 8.34 -23.72
N TYR A 507 5.42 8.72 -22.54
CA TYR A 507 4.57 7.85 -21.71
C TYR A 507 3.11 7.99 -22.11
N PRO A 508 2.35 6.89 -22.22
CA PRO A 508 0.90 6.95 -22.34
C PRO A 508 0.26 7.55 -21.09
N GLN A 509 -0.84 8.28 -21.26
CA GLN A 509 -1.62 8.79 -20.13
C GLN A 509 -2.46 7.67 -19.46
N LEU A 510 -2.74 7.84 -18.16
CA LEU A 510 -3.64 6.95 -17.41
C LEU A 510 -5.10 7.29 -17.70
N THR A 511 -5.60 6.70 -18.78
CA THR A 511 -7.03 6.77 -19.14
C THR A 511 -7.91 6.09 -18.09
N GLU A 512 -9.21 6.41 -18.09
CA GLU A 512 -10.17 5.69 -17.24
C GLU A 512 -10.16 4.18 -17.51
N ALA A 513 -10.07 3.79 -18.79
CA ALA A 513 -9.96 2.39 -19.19
C ALA A 513 -8.69 1.72 -18.61
N ALA A 514 -7.56 2.43 -18.58
CA ALA A 514 -6.35 1.95 -17.91
C ALA A 514 -6.54 1.78 -16.41
N LYS A 515 -7.13 2.76 -15.72
CA LYS A 515 -7.39 2.69 -14.28
C LYS A 515 -8.32 1.53 -13.92
N ARG A 516 -9.42 1.34 -14.66
CA ARG A 516 -10.33 0.19 -14.47
C ARG A 516 -9.63 -1.14 -14.78
N ALA A 517 -8.77 -1.18 -15.80
CA ALA A 517 -8.00 -2.37 -16.12
C ALA A 517 -7.07 -2.78 -14.97
N ILE A 518 -6.26 -1.82 -14.50
CA ILE A 518 -5.29 -2.02 -13.42
C ILE A 518 -5.97 -2.40 -12.10
N LEU A 519 -7.03 -1.68 -11.72
CA LEU A 519 -7.73 -1.88 -10.45
C LEU A 519 -8.50 -3.19 -10.37
N GLY A 520 -8.84 -3.83 -11.49
CA GLY A 520 -9.51 -5.13 -11.39
C GLY A 520 -9.82 -5.88 -12.67
N LEU A 521 -9.97 -5.26 -13.85
CA LEU A 521 -10.36 -6.02 -15.05
C LEU A 521 -9.26 -6.98 -15.53
N ASN A 522 -7.98 -6.63 -15.34
CA ASN A 522 -6.86 -7.51 -15.69
C ASN A 522 -6.85 -8.74 -14.78
N SER A 523 -6.93 -8.53 -13.47
CA SER A 523 -7.06 -9.58 -12.47
C SER A 523 -8.33 -10.41 -12.69
N ALA A 524 -9.43 -9.79 -13.14
CA ALA A 524 -10.64 -10.52 -13.49
C ALA A 524 -10.39 -11.58 -14.57
N LYS A 525 -9.63 -11.21 -15.60
CA LYS A 525 -9.22 -12.12 -16.67
C LYS A 525 -8.27 -13.19 -16.15
N LEU A 526 -7.29 -12.84 -15.31
CA LEU A 526 -6.32 -13.77 -14.74
C LEU A 526 -6.98 -14.86 -13.90
N TYR A 527 -7.89 -14.47 -13.00
CA TYR A 527 -8.49 -15.37 -12.00
C TYR A 527 -9.91 -15.83 -12.36
N GLY A 528 -10.39 -15.52 -13.57
CA GLY A 528 -11.71 -15.92 -14.05
C GLY A 528 -12.88 -15.31 -13.27
N LEU A 529 -12.71 -14.08 -12.79
CA LEU A 529 -13.74 -13.32 -12.08
C LEU A 529 -14.68 -12.63 -13.07
N LYS A 530 -15.88 -12.26 -12.61
CA LYS A 530 -16.89 -11.57 -13.43
C LYS A 530 -17.01 -10.14 -12.96
N PRO A 531 -16.55 -9.14 -13.73
CA PRO A 531 -16.75 -7.74 -13.38
C PRO A 531 -18.24 -7.43 -13.16
N ARG A 532 -18.52 -6.48 -12.26
CA ARG A 532 -19.90 -6.05 -11.97
C ARG A 532 -20.57 -5.59 -13.27
N SER A 533 -21.63 -6.28 -13.67
CA SER A 533 -22.49 -5.88 -14.79
C SER A 533 -23.96 -6.12 -14.42
N GLY A 534 -24.76 -5.06 -14.36
CA GLY A 534 -26.20 -5.13 -14.07
C GLY A 534 -26.57 -5.27 -12.59
N ALA A 535 -27.86 -5.55 -12.33
CA ALA A 535 -28.49 -5.52 -11.00
C ALA A 535 -28.21 -6.74 -10.10
N ALA A 536 -27.58 -7.80 -10.62
CA ALA A 536 -27.23 -8.98 -9.83
C ALA A 536 -25.81 -8.83 -9.26
N GLN A 537 -25.69 -8.74 -7.93
CA GLN A 537 -24.39 -8.66 -7.26
C GLN A 537 -23.68 -10.01 -7.35
N ALA A 538 -22.73 -10.14 -8.28
CA ALA A 538 -21.84 -11.32 -8.39
C ALA A 538 -21.03 -11.54 -7.10
N TYR A 539 -20.83 -10.47 -6.32
CA TYR A 539 -20.12 -10.43 -5.05
C TYR A 539 -21.05 -9.85 -3.98
N ARG A 540 -21.45 -10.69 -3.04
CA ARG A 540 -22.36 -10.33 -1.95
C ARG A 540 -21.57 -9.72 -0.79
N PRO A 541 -22.15 -8.75 -0.06
CA PRO A 541 -21.51 -8.18 1.11
C PRO A 541 -21.35 -9.23 2.23
N LEU A 542 -20.35 -9.04 3.08
CA LEU A 542 -20.21 -9.81 4.32
C LEU A 542 -21.21 -9.30 5.36
N PRO A 543 -21.71 -10.16 6.25
CA PRO A 543 -22.65 -9.76 7.29
C PRO A 543 -21.93 -8.95 8.39
N SER A 544 -22.58 -7.95 8.98
CA SER A 544 -21.97 -7.06 9.97
C SER A 544 -21.60 -7.75 11.29
N ASP A 545 -22.21 -8.90 11.59
CA ASP A 545 -21.93 -9.74 12.76
C ASP A 545 -20.86 -10.82 12.49
N PHE A 546 -20.07 -10.69 11.42
CA PHE A 546 -19.10 -11.71 11.00
C PHE A 546 -18.11 -12.14 12.11
N GLU A 547 -17.75 -11.24 13.01
CA GLU A 547 -16.83 -11.53 14.13
C GLU A 547 -17.39 -12.60 15.06
N GLN A 548 -18.70 -12.55 15.32
CA GLN A 548 -19.40 -13.52 16.18
C GLN A 548 -19.54 -14.88 15.49
N ARG A 549 -19.32 -14.93 14.17
CA ARG A 549 -19.46 -16.13 13.33
C ARG A 549 -18.13 -16.83 13.09
N ILE A 550 -17.00 -16.33 13.63
CA ILE A 550 -15.71 -17.02 13.54
C ILE A 550 -15.79 -18.30 14.40
N PRO A 551 -15.73 -19.49 13.78
CA PRO A 551 -15.86 -20.74 14.52
C PRO A 551 -14.58 -21.05 15.30
N ASP A 552 -14.71 -21.85 16.37
CA ASP A 552 -13.59 -22.09 17.29
C ASP A 552 -12.44 -22.88 16.65
N ASP A 553 -12.74 -23.77 15.71
CA ASP A 553 -11.73 -24.48 14.92
C ASP A 553 -10.89 -23.52 14.06
N LEU A 554 -11.51 -22.49 13.47
CA LEU A 554 -10.79 -21.45 12.75
C LEU A 554 -9.95 -20.59 13.69
N LYS A 555 -10.43 -20.25 14.89
CA LYS A 555 -9.64 -19.52 15.90
C LYS A 555 -8.41 -20.32 16.31
N VAL A 556 -8.59 -21.62 16.56
CA VAL A 556 -7.49 -22.54 16.88
C VAL A 556 -6.50 -22.64 15.72
N LEU A 557 -7.00 -22.82 14.50
CA LEU A 557 -6.16 -22.89 13.30
C LEU A 557 -5.39 -21.59 13.07
N LEU A 558 -6.00 -20.43 13.30
CA LEU A 558 -5.36 -19.11 13.21
C LEU A 558 -4.54 -18.75 14.45
N GLU A 559 -4.40 -19.67 15.41
CA GLU A 559 -3.57 -19.51 16.61
C GLU A 559 -4.01 -18.32 17.49
N PHE A 560 -5.31 -18.03 17.51
CA PHE A 560 -5.86 -17.02 18.40
C PHE A 560 -5.88 -17.55 19.85
N PRO A 561 -5.53 -16.71 20.84
CA PRO A 561 -5.56 -17.13 22.23
C PRO A 561 -6.99 -17.58 22.63
N PRO A 562 -7.12 -18.59 23.52
CA PRO A 562 -8.41 -19.17 23.91
C PRO A 562 -9.35 -18.15 24.57
N ASN A 563 -8.79 -17.08 25.14
CA ASN A 563 -9.48 -15.83 25.48
C ASN A 563 -8.68 -14.68 24.86
N PRO A 564 -9.08 -14.10 23.71
CA PRO A 564 -8.46 -12.86 23.26
C PRO A 564 -8.65 -11.80 24.36
N PRO A 565 -7.60 -11.05 24.76
CA PRO A 565 -7.71 -10.03 25.80
C PRO A 565 -8.77 -8.94 25.57
N ASN A 566 -9.47 -8.93 24.44
CA ASN A 566 -10.56 -7.99 24.15
C ASN A 566 -11.80 -8.72 23.62
N GLN A 567 -12.37 -9.60 24.46
CA GLN A 567 -13.75 -10.07 24.29
C GLN A 567 -14.78 -9.12 24.93
N THR A 568 -14.35 -7.97 25.44
CA THR A 568 -15.23 -6.82 25.46
C THR A 568 -15.33 -6.32 24.03
N ALA A 569 -16.53 -6.40 23.47
CA ALA A 569 -17.00 -5.34 22.61
C ALA A 569 -16.84 -4.02 23.39
N GLN A 570 -15.63 -3.47 23.42
CA GLN A 570 -15.54 -2.03 23.30
C GLN A 570 -16.11 -1.82 21.90
N GLU A 571 -17.36 -1.35 21.86
CA GLU A 571 -17.88 -0.54 20.77
C GLU A 571 -16.67 0.08 20.11
N ASP A 572 -16.46 -0.20 18.83
CA ASP A 572 -15.39 0.44 18.08
C ASP A 572 -15.58 1.94 18.32
N ASN A 573 -14.82 2.48 19.26
CA ASN A 573 -15.11 3.81 19.75
C ASN A 573 -14.89 4.76 18.59
N LEU A 574 -14.03 4.42 17.62
CA LEU A 574 -13.82 5.18 16.39
C LEU A 574 -14.99 5.05 15.41
N SER A 575 -15.59 3.87 15.21
CA SER A 575 -16.81 3.76 14.39
C SER A 575 -18.04 4.33 15.09
N GLY A 576 -18.18 4.16 16.40
CA GLY A 576 -19.19 4.82 17.23
C GLY A 576 -18.95 6.32 17.33
N TYR A 577 -17.70 6.79 17.36
CA TYR A 577 -17.35 8.20 17.26
C TYR A 577 -17.64 8.69 15.86
N LYS A 578 -17.29 7.97 14.80
CA LYS A 578 -17.53 8.38 13.41
C LYS A 578 -19.02 8.42 13.11
N GLU A 579 -19.80 7.44 13.56
CA GLU A 579 -21.26 7.44 13.50
C GLU A 579 -21.86 8.55 14.35
N ARG A 580 -21.38 8.79 15.58
CA ARG A 580 -21.82 9.94 16.40
C ARG A 580 -21.39 11.27 15.80
N TYR A 581 -20.21 11.39 15.19
CA TYR A 581 -19.65 12.62 14.61
C TYR A 581 -20.35 12.97 13.29
N LEU A 582 -20.64 11.95 12.48
CA LEU A 582 -21.48 12.06 11.28
C LEU A 582 -22.94 12.34 11.66
N ALA A 583 -23.48 11.71 12.71
CA ALA A 583 -24.83 11.99 13.23
C ALA A 583 -24.93 13.36 13.92
N MET A 584 -23.82 13.88 14.48
CA MET A 584 -23.71 15.24 15.02
C MET A 584 -23.57 16.29 13.91
N GLY A 585 -23.38 15.90 12.64
CA GLY A 585 -23.15 16.82 11.52
C GLY A 585 -21.90 17.69 11.69
N ALA A 586 -20.92 17.22 12.48
CA ALA A 586 -19.75 18.01 12.84
C ALA A 586 -18.80 18.14 11.63
N GLN A 587 -18.68 19.36 11.13
CA GLN A 587 -17.79 19.70 10.02
C GLN A 587 -16.32 19.64 10.49
N PRO A 588 -15.38 19.12 9.66
CA PRO A 588 -13.96 19.14 9.98
C PRO A 588 -13.49 20.56 10.35
N SER A 589 -12.91 20.74 11.54
CA SER A 589 -12.46 22.07 11.97
C SER A 589 -11.14 22.50 11.32
N HIS A 590 -10.39 21.53 10.78
CA HIS A 590 -9.01 21.64 10.30
C HIS A 590 -8.04 22.39 11.23
N THR A 591 -8.42 22.56 12.49
CA THR A 591 -7.62 23.18 13.54
C THR A 591 -6.35 22.36 13.77
N ARG A 592 -5.22 23.03 13.98
CA ARG A 592 -3.93 22.40 14.26
C ARG A 592 -3.38 22.93 15.58
N TYR A 593 -3.15 22.05 16.54
CA TYR A 593 -2.52 22.41 17.81
C TYR A 593 -1.01 22.16 17.71
N GLY A 594 -0.19 23.12 18.15
CA GLY A 594 1.26 23.05 18.05
C GLY A 594 1.92 24.40 17.83
N TRP A 595 3.12 24.39 17.27
CA TRP A 595 3.97 25.55 17.00
C TRP A 595 4.30 25.63 15.51
N ILE A 596 4.21 26.82 14.93
CA ILE A 596 4.63 27.14 13.56
C ILE A 596 5.80 28.13 13.60
N ARG A 597 6.68 28.04 12.61
CA ARG A 597 7.81 28.98 12.46
C ARG A 597 7.33 30.33 11.90
N VAL A 598 7.64 31.43 12.59
CA VAL A 598 7.24 32.79 12.17
C VAL A 598 8.40 33.73 11.85
N SER A 599 9.61 33.42 12.30
CA SER A 599 10.83 34.16 11.95
C SER A 599 11.94 33.24 11.48
N LEU A 600 12.95 33.80 10.81
CA LEU A 600 14.12 33.06 10.35
C LEU A 600 15.10 32.81 11.50
#